data_AF-A0A662DLB5-F1
#
_entry.id   AF-A0A662DLB5-F1
#
_cell.length_a   1.000
_cell.length_b   1.000
_cell.length_c   1.000
_cell.angle_alpha   90.00
_cell.angle_beta   90.00
_cell.angle_gamma   90.00
#
_symmetry.space_group_name_H-M   'P 1'
#
loop_
_entity.id
_entity.type
_entity.pdbx_description
1 polymer ?
#
loop_
_entity_poly.entity_id
_entity_poly.type
_entity_poly.pdbx_seq_one_letter_code
_entity_poly.pdbx_strand_id
1 'polypeptide(L)'
;MSFWDQMVAEFESLGQLVAEWLPRVIVALIVLMIGRLILSWIRKLIEKLLTLGFVQGIFDRAGITGALAASDQTAAGVTASVVYAYLVVVLWLIVFRILQINTLEVLLERFLTWIPTVLLAVLVVVIAAAIGSWVAGLVRPFADS
;
A
#
# COMPACT_ATOMS: atom_id res chain seq x y z
N MET A 1 6.10 -52.95 0.76
CA MET A 1 6.06 -51.93 -0.30
C MET A 1 7.49 -51.66 -0.73
N SER A 2 7.76 -51.67 -2.02
CA SER A 2 9.11 -51.43 -2.55
C SER A 2 9.40 -49.92 -2.63
N PHE A 3 10.68 -49.54 -2.64
CA PHE A 3 11.11 -48.14 -2.85
C PHE A 3 10.51 -47.53 -4.13
N TRP A 4 10.40 -48.34 -5.18
CA TRP A 4 9.82 -47.93 -6.45
C TRP A 4 8.33 -47.57 -6.33
N ASP A 5 7.58 -48.30 -5.51
CA ASP A 5 6.16 -48.00 -5.26
C ASP A 5 6.00 -46.67 -4.50
N GLN A 6 6.92 -46.35 -3.59
CA GLN A 6 6.91 -45.08 -2.85
C GLN A 6 7.21 -43.89 -3.78
N MET A 7 8.20 -44.04 -4.66
CA MET A 7 8.53 -43.00 -5.64
C MET A 7 7.34 -42.70 -6.56
N VAL A 8 6.72 -43.74 -7.13
CA VAL A 8 5.56 -43.58 -8.02
C VAL A 8 4.38 -42.96 -7.28
N ALA A 9 4.10 -43.39 -6.05
CA ALA A 9 3.05 -42.80 -5.22
C ALA A 9 3.31 -41.31 -4.91
N GLU A 10 4.57 -40.93 -4.65
CA GLU A 10 4.93 -39.52 -4.49
C GLU A 10 4.70 -38.74 -5.79
N PHE A 11 5.10 -39.26 -6.95
CA PHE A 11 4.84 -38.59 -8.25
C PHE A 11 3.36 -38.43 -8.56
N GLU A 12 2.53 -39.43 -8.28
CA GLU A 12 1.08 -39.34 -8.44
C GLU A 12 0.49 -38.26 -7.54
N SER A 13 0.96 -38.17 -6.28
CA SER A 13 0.54 -37.11 -5.36
C SER A 13 0.95 -35.70 -5.83
N LEU A 14 2.17 -35.56 -6.38
CA LEU A 14 2.64 -34.29 -6.94
C LEU A 14 1.85 -33.91 -8.20
N GLY A 15 1.52 -34.87 -9.05
CA GLY A 15 0.69 -34.65 -10.24
C GLY A 15 -0.70 -34.13 -9.88
N GLN A 16 -1.33 -34.69 -8.85
CA GLN A 16 -2.62 -34.23 -8.35
C GLN A 16 -2.53 -32.81 -7.76
N LEU A 17 -1.51 -32.52 -6.95
CA LEU A 17 -1.28 -31.17 -6.42
C LEU A 17 -1.14 -30.13 -7.53
N VAL A 18 -0.37 -30.44 -8.59
CA VAL A 18 -0.20 -29.53 -9.73
C VAL A 18 -1.52 -29.35 -10.49
N ALA A 19 -2.29 -30.43 -10.70
CA ALA A 19 -3.57 -30.36 -11.39
C ALA A 19 -4.60 -29.48 -10.65
N GLU A 20 -4.56 -29.45 -9.32
CA GLU A 20 -5.43 -28.61 -8.49
C GLU A 20 -4.97 -27.14 -8.43
N TRP A 21 -3.66 -26.90 -8.48
CA TRP A 21 -3.09 -25.55 -8.33
C TRP A 21 -3.01 -24.78 -9.67
N LEU A 22 -2.79 -25.49 -10.78
CA LEU A 22 -2.60 -24.90 -12.10
C LEU A 22 -3.77 -24.02 -12.57
N PRO A 23 -5.06 -24.41 -12.43
CA PRO A 23 -6.19 -23.56 -12.80
C PRO A 23 -6.19 -22.22 -12.04
N ARG A 24 -5.81 -22.24 -10.74
CA ARG A 24 -5.78 -21.03 -9.90
C ARG A 24 -4.69 -20.07 -10.33
N VAL A 25 -3.52 -20.62 -10.71
CA VAL A 25 -2.42 -19.82 -11.27
C VAL A 25 -2.86 -19.10 -12.54
N ILE A 26 -3.60 -19.78 -13.42
CA ILE A 26 -4.11 -19.16 -14.66
C ILE A 26 -5.05 -17.99 -14.32
N VAL A 27 -6.00 -18.20 -13.41
CA VAL A 27 -6.91 -17.12 -12.95
C VAL A 27 -6.13 -15.95 -12.33
N ALA A 28 -5.16 -16.24 -11.48
CA ALA A 28 -4.30 -15.24 -10.85
C ALA A 28 -3.51 -14.42 -11.88
N LEU A 29 -2.98 -15.07 -12.92
CA LEU A 29 -2.28 -14.40 -14.02
C LEU A 29 -3.21 -13.50 -14.85
N ILE A 30 -4.43 -13.96 -15.13
CA ILE A 30 -5.45 -13.15 -15.82
C ILE A 30 -5.77 -11.90 -14.99
N VAL A 31 -5.99 -12.07 -13.68
CA VAL A 31 -6.26 -10.95 -12.76
C VAL A 31 -5.08 -10.00 -12.66
N LEU A 32 -3.83 -10.48 -12.64
CA LEU A 32 -2.64 -9.62 -12.70
C LEU A 32 -2.58 -8.78 -13.98
N MET A 33 -2.89 -9.40 -15.13
CA MET A 33 -2.86 -8.74 -16.42
C MET A 33 -3.91 -7.62 -16.49
N ILE A 34 -5.15 -7.93 -16.12
CA ILE A 34 -6.26 -6.97 -16.11
C ILE A 34 -6.04 -5.91 -15.03
N GLY A 35 -5.62 -6.32 -13.84
CA GLY A 35 -5.38 -5.44 -12.70
C GLY A 35 -4.34 -4.37 -12.99
N ARG A 36 -3.21 -4.74 -13.60
CA ARG A 36 -2.18 -3.75 -13.97
C ARG A 36 -2.73 -2.69 -14.95
N LEU A 37 -3.58 -3.11 -15.89
CA LEU A 37 -4.23 -2.17 -16.80
C LEU A 37 -5.10 -1.19 -16.01
N ILE A 38 -6.02 -1.69 -15.18
CA ILE A 38 -6.91 -0.86 -14.35
C ILE A 38 -6.12 0.09 -13.44
N LEU A 39 -5.05 -0.38 -12.79
CA LEU A 39 -4.21 0.44 -11.93
C LEU A 39 -3.53 1.58 -12.68
N SER A 40 -3.09 1.35 -13.92
CA SER A 40 -2.52 2.39 -14.78
C SER A 40 -3.54 3.51 -15.08
N TRP A 41 -4.80 3.14 -15.32
CA TRP A 41 -5.90 4.10 -15.50
C TRP A 41 -6.18 4.90 -14.23
N ILE A 42 -6.27 4.20 -13.09
CA ILE A 42 -6.52 4.83 -11.79
C ILE A 42 -5.40 5.83 -11.45
N ARG A 43 -4.14 5.50 -11.69
CA ARG A 43 -3.01 6.42 -11.46
C ARG A 43 -3.20 7.73 -12.22
N LYS A 44 -3.50 7.66 -13.52
CA LYS A 44 -3.72 8.86 -14.35
C LYS A 44 -4.92 9.68 -13.86
N LEU A 45 -5.99 9.00 -13.42
CA LEU A 45 -7.16 9.66 -12.87
C LEU A 45 -6.81 10.41 -11.58
N ILE A 46 -6.08 9.77 -10.66
CA ILE A 46 -5.64 10.38 -9.40
C ILE A 46 -4.73 11.57 -9.66
N GLU A 47 -3.73 11.44 -10.55
CA GLU A 47 -2.85 12.55 -10.93
C GLU A 47 -3.68 13.74 -11.43
N LYS A 48 -4.61 13.50 -12.35
CA LYS A 48 -5.49 14.55 -12.90
C LYS A 48 -6.36 15.20 -11.83
N LEU A 49 -6.96 14.41 -10.94
CA LEU A 49 -7.81 14.92 -9.85
C LEU A 49 -7.00 15.76 -8.85
N LEU A 50 -5.79 15.32 -8.49
CA LEU A 50 -4.91 16.05 -7.58
C LEU A 50 -4.41 17.36 -8.21
N THR A 51 -4.24 17.42 -9.53
CA THR A 51 -3.86 18.66 -10.24
C THR A 51 -4.99 19.67 -10.40
N LEU A 52 -6.26 19.27 -10.28
CA LEU A 52 -7.43 20.12 -10.59
C LEU A 52 -7.76 21.21 -9.54
N GLY A 53 -6.97 21.37 -8.47
CA GLY A 53 -6.87 22.66 -7.77
C GLY A 53 -7.18 22.69 -6.26
N PHE A 54 -7.78 21.66 -5.65
CA PHE A 54 -8.07 21.70 -4.21
C PHE A 54 -6.89 21.32 -3.32
N VAL A 55 -6.01 20.44 -3.82
CA VAL A 55 -4.91 19.88 -3.02
C VAL A 55 -3.62 20.68 -3.17
N GLN A 56 -3.49 21.48 -4.23
CA GLN A 56 -2.31 22.34 -4.46
C GLN A 56 -2.09 23.29 -3.27
N GLY A 57 -3.15 23.96 -2.80
CA GLY A 57 -3.05 24.84 -1.63
C GLY A 57 -2.71 24.12 -0.32
N ILE A 58 -2.98 22.81 -0.21
CA ILE A 58 -2.57 21.99 0.93
C ILE A 58 -1.08 21.63 0.83
N PHE A 59 -0.62 21.24 -0.36
CA PHE A 59 0.78 20.90 -0.60
C PHE A 59 1.72 22.10 -0.41
N ASP A 60 1.28 23.29 -0.83
CA ASP A 60 2.01 24.54 -0.65
C ASP A 60 2.13 24.91 0.83
N ARG A 61 1.03 24.79 1.58
CA ARG A 61 1.03 25.02 3.04
C ARG A 61 1.83 23.97 3.81
N ALA A 62 1.93 22.75 3.28
CA ALA A 62 2.73 21.68 3.85
C ALA A 62 4.23 21.78 3.49
N GLY A 63 4.64 22.75 2.66
CA GLY A 63 6.04 22.92 2.23
C GLY A 63 6.56 21.82 1.31
N ILE A 64 5.69 20.92 0.84
CA ILE A 64 6.05 19.74 0.04
C ILE A 64 6.50 20.16 -1.36
N THR A 65 5.87 21.20 -1.91
CA THR A 65 6.22 21.79 -3.21
C THR A 65 7.65 22.35 -3.22
N GLY A 66 8.08 22.98 -2.12
CA GLY A 66 9.44 23.50 -1.97
C GLY A 66 10.51 22.42 -1.87
N ALA A 67 10.22 21.33 -1.15
CA ALA A 67 11.14 20.18 -1.02
C ALA A 67 11.28 19.39 -2.34
N LEU A 68 10.21 19.35 -3.14
CA LEU A 68 10.19 18.65 -4.43
C LEU A 68 10.64 19.52 -5.60
N ALA A 69 10.75 20.85 -5.46
CA ALA A 69 11.18 21.76 -6.52
C ALA A 69 12.60 21.49 -7.05
N ALA A 70 13.44 20.79 -6.26
CA ALA A 70 14.75 20.31 -6.70
C ALA A 70 14.68 19.09 -7.63
N SER A 71 13.49 18.49 -7.80
CA SER A 71 13.21 17.37 -8.68
C SER A 71 12.15 17.78 -9.71
N ASP A 72 12.20 17.23 -10.92
CA ASP A 72 11.22 17.51 -11.98
C ASP A 72 9.86 16.80 -11.73
N GLN A 73 9.50 16.62 -10.46
CA GLN A 73 8.31 15.88 -10.00
C GLN A 73 7.35 16.79 -9.25
N THR A 74 6.07 16.67 -9.57
CA THR A 74 5.01 17.41 -8.89
C THR A 74 4.54 16.68 -7.63
N ALA A 75 4.12 17.41 -6.59
CA ALA A 75 3.54 16.83 -5.38
C ALA A 75 2.35 15.90 -5.67
N ALA A 76 1.53 16.25 -6.67
CA ALA A 76 0.45 15.41 -7.17
C ALA A 76 0.95 14.09 -7.78
N GLY A 77 2.03 14.13 -8.58
CA GLY A 77 2.62 12.92 -9.18
C GLY A 77 3.27 12.00 -8.15
N VAL A 78 3.96 12.57 -7.16
CA VAL A 78 4.53 11.79 -6.04
C VAL A 78 3.42 11.13 -5.23
N THR A 79 2.38 11.89 -4.88
CA THR A 79 1.23 11.37 -4.12
C THR A 79 0.50 10.27 -4.90
N ALA A 80 0.25 10.47 -6.19
CA ALA A 80 -0.37 9.46 -7.04
C ALA A 80 0.50 8.19 -7.16
N SER A 81 1.82 8.34 -7.17
CA SER A 81 2.75 7.21 -7.17
C SER A 81 2.68 6.41 -5.87
N VAL A 82 2.54 7.08 -4.71
CA VAL A 82 2.33 6.42 -3.41
C VAL A 82 1.00 5.66 -3.40
N VAL A 83 -0.09 6.29 -3.86
CA VAL A 83 -1.40 5.61 -3.94
C VAL A 83 -1.36 4.45 -4.93
N TYR A 84 -0.71 4.60 -6.09
CA TYR A 84 -0.50 3.52 -7.03
C TYR A 84 0.28 2.36 -6.40
N ALA A 85 1.36 2.63 -5.66
CA ALA A 85 2.12 1.59 -4.96
C ALA A 85 1.24 0.85 -3.94
N TYR A 86 0.41 1.56 -3.18
CA TYR A 86 -0.56 0.95 -2.27
C TYR A 86 -1.55 0.04 -3.02
N LEU A 87 -2.12 0.50 -4.13
CA LEU A 87 -3.04 -0.29 -4.96
C LEU A 87 -2.36 -1.51 -5.59
N VAL A 88 -1.08 -1.43 -5.95
CA VAL A 88 -0.29 -2.58 -6.44
C VAL A 88 -0.20 -3.65 -5.35
N VAL A 89 0.05 -3.26 -4.09
CA VAL A 89 0.06 -4.22 -2.98
C VAL A 89 -1.31 -4.86 -2.78
N VAL A 90 -2.40 -4.09 -2.90
CA VAL A 90 -3.78 -4.65 -2.88
C VAL A 90 -4.01 -5.64 -4.03
N LEU A 91 -3.52 -5.34 -5.23
CA LEU A 91 -3.60 -6.25 -6.37
C LEU A 91 -2.86 -7.56 -6.07
N TRP A 92 -1.65 -7.47 -5.50
CA TRP A 92 -0.90 -8.65 -5.05
C TRP A 92 -1.64 -9.46 -3.97
N LEU A 93 -2.31 -8.79 -3.03
CA LEU A 93 -3.14 -9.47 -2.04
C LEU A 93 -4.25 -10.29 -2.71
N ILE A 94 -4.95 -9.72 -3.70
CA ILE A 94 -6.00 -10.43 -4.45
C ILE A 94 -5.42 -11.66 -5.16
N VAL A 95 -4.22 -11.53 -5.72
CA VAL A 95 -3.51 -12.65 -6.38
C VAL A 95 -3.21 -13.76 -5.39
N PHE A 96 -2.66 -13.45 -4.21
CA PHE A 96 -2.38 -14.46 -3.19
C PHE A 96 -3.66 -15.10 -2.65
N ARG A 97 -4.76 -14.35 -2.54
CA ARG A 97 -6.10 -14.88 -2.22
C ARG A 97 -6.60 -15.90 -3.23
N ILE A 98 -6.40 -15.63 -4.52
CA ILE A 98 -6.77 -16.58 -5.60
C ILE A 98 -5.89 -17.84 -5.53
N LEU A 99 -4.60 -17.66 -5.27
CA LEU A 99 -3.64 -18.76 -5.11
C LEU A 99 -3.83 -19.54 -3.79
N GLN A 100 -4.64 -19.02 -2.86
CA GLN A 100 -4.88 -19.55 -1.51
C GLN A 100 -3.60 -19.66 -0.67
N ILE A 101 -2.76 -18.62 -0.69
CA ILE A 101 -1.53 -18.57 0.11
C ILE A 101 -1.80 -17.74 1.37
N ASN A 102 -2.49 -18.34 2.34
CA ASN A 102 -2.97 -17.67 3.56
C ASN A 102 -1.86 -16.91 4.31
N THR A 103 -0.65 -17.45 4.37
CA THR A 103 0.48 -16.78 5.04
C THR A 103 0.80 -15.43 4.41
N LEU A 104 0.84 -15.36 3.08
CA LEU A 104 1.14 -14.12 2.36
C LEU A 104 -0.05 -13.16 2.44
N GLU A 105 -1.27 -13.68 2.37
CA GLU A 105 -2.49 -12.87 2.54
C GLU A 105 -2.50 -12.13 3.88
N VAL A 106 -2.28 -12.85 4.99
CA VAL A 106 -2.27 -12.27 6.34
C VAL A 106 -1.15 -11.24 6.49
N LEU A 107 0.04 -11.51 5.95
CA LEU A 107 1.15 -10.56 6.01
C LEU A 107 0.85 -9.28 5.23
N LEU A 108 0.31 -9.39 4.01
CA LEU A 108 -0.04 -8.23 3.20
C LEU A 108 -1.22 -7.44 3.79
N GLU A 109 -2.23 -8.11 4.34
CA GLU A 109 -3.34 -7.45 5.02
C GLU A 109 -2.88 -6.65 6.24
N ARG A 110 -2.00 -7.25 7.05
CA ARG A 110 -1.37 -6.54 8.18
C ARG A 110 -0.54 -5.36 7.71
N PHE A 111 0.23 -5.52 6.63
CA PHE A 111 1.01 -4.43 6.07
C PHE A 111 0.13 -3.29 5.53
N LEU A 112 -0.93 -3.62 4.79
CA LEU A 112 -1.88 -2.65 4.24
C LEU A 112 -2.64 -1.89 5.33
N THR A 113 -3.03 -2.57 6.41
CA THR A 113 -3.69 -1.93 7.56
C THR A 113 -2.75 -1.12 8.42
N TRP A 114 -1.47 -1.48 8.48
CA TRP A 114 -0.46 -0.73 9.22
C TRP A 114 -0.25 0.70 8.68
N ILE A 115 -0.25 0.89 7.35
CA ILE A 115 -0.04 2.20 6.70
C ILE A 115 -1.02 3.28 7.23
N PRO A 116 -2.35 3.12 7.13
CA PRO A 116 -3.30 4.12 7.61
C PRO A 116 -3.25 4.28 9.14
N THR A 117 -3.04 3.19 9.89
CA THR A 117 -2.94 3.26 11.35
C THR A 117 -1.73 4.07 11.81
N VAL A 118 -0.58 3.93 11.12
CA VAL A 118 0.61 4.74 11.41
C VAL A 118 0.37 6.21 11.11
N LEU A 119 -0.25 6.53 9.97
CA LEU A 119 -0.62 7.92 9.64
C LEU A 119 -1.51 8.53 10.71
N LEU A 120 -2.51 7.78 11.19
CA LEU A 120 -3.38 8.21 12.28
C LEU A 120 -2.60 8.41 13.60
N ALA A 121 -1.69 7.51 13.93
CA ALA A 121 -0.85 7.63 15.13
C ALA A 121 0.03 8.88 15.09
N VAL A 122 0.69 9.14 13.95
CA VAL A 122 1.47 10.37 13.73
C VAL A 122 0.59 11.61 13.86
N LEU A 123 -0.60 11.60 13.26
CA LEU A 123 -1.55 12.71 13.36
C LEU A 123 -1.92 13.02 14.82
N VAL A 124 -2.21 12.00 15.63
CA VAL A 124 -2.53 12.17 17.06
C VAL A 124 -1.34 12.78 17.81
N VAL A 125 -0.12 12.32 17.55
CA VAL A 125 1.10 12.88 18.17
C VAL A 125 1.29 14.35 17.80
N VAL A 126 1.11 14.71 16.53
CA VAL A 126 1.20 16.11 16.06
C VAL A 126 0.17 16.99 16.74
N ILE A 127 -1.08 16.54 16.85
CA ILE A 127 -2.15 17.28 17.55
C ILE A 127 -1.79 17.45 19.04
N ALA A 128 -1.33 16.40 19.71
CA ALA A 128 -0.91 16.47 21.11
C ALA A 128 0.26 17.47 21.32
N ALA A 129 1.25 17.45 20.42
CA ALA A 129 2.36 18.39 20.45
C ALA A 129 1.92 19.84 20.22
N ALA A 130 0.98 20.07 19.30
CA ALA A 130 0.40 21.40 19.05
C ALA A 130 -0.36 21.94 20.26
N ILE A 131 -1.13 21.09 20.95
CA ILE A 131 -1.79 21.47 22.21
C ILE A 131 -0.74 21.78 23.28
N GLY A 132 0.30 20.95 23.41
CA GLY A 132 1.37 21.15 24.39
C GLY A 132 2.14 22.47 24.18
N SER A 133 2.44 22.84 22.93
CA SER A 133 3.11 24.10 22.64
C SER A 133 2.22 25.32 22.92
N TRP A 134 0.92 25.21 22.65
CA TRP A 134 -0.05 26.23 23.02
C TRP A 134 -0.12 26.43 24.54
N VAL A 135 -0.26 25.34 25.30
CA VAL A 135 -0.26 25.39 26.77
C VAL A 135 1.04 25.96 27.31
N ALA A 136 2.20 25.54 26.78
CA ALA A 136 3.49 26.09 27.18
C ALA A 136 3.57 27.61 26.93
N GLY A 137 3.01 28.09 25.82
CA GLY A 137 2.89 29.52 25.53
C GLY A 137 2.05 30.29 26.55
N LEU A 138 1.02 29.67 27.13
CA LEU A 138 0.19 30.27 28.17
C LEU A 138 0.88 30.30 29.55
N VAL A 139 1.71 29.31 29.86
CA VAL A 139 2.37 29.21 31.17
C VAL A 139 3.65 30.05 31.23
N ARG A 140 4.40 30.16 30.13
CA ARG A 140 5.67 30.90 30.05
C ARG A 140 5.63 32.31 30.67
N PRO A 141 4.62 33.17 30.40
CA PRO A 141 4.54 34.50 31.01
C PRO A 141 4.53 34.51 32.54
N PHE A 142 4.00 33.46 33.17
CA PHE A 142 3.93 33.35 34.64
C PHE A 142 5.16 32.70 35.26
N ALA A 143 6.00 32.04 34.46
CA ALA A 143 7.21 31.37 34.92
C ALA A 143 8.43 32.31 34.90
N ASP A 144 8.40 33.34 34.05
CA ASP A 144 9.47 34.33 33.91
C ASP A 144 9.22 35.61 34.77
N SER A 145 8.24 35.56 35.69
CA SER A 145 7.89 36.61 36.67
C SER A 145 8.47 36.32 38.05
#